data_AF-A0A6N2LMB0-F1
#
_entry.id   AF-A0A6N2LMB0-F1
#
_cell.length_a   1.000
_cell.length_b   1.000
_cell.length_c   1.000
_cell.angle_alpha   90.00
_cell.angle_beta   90.00
_cell.angle_gamma   90.00
#
_symmetry.space_group_name_H-M   'P 1'
#
loop_
_entity.id
_entity.type
_entity.pdbx_description
1 polymer ?
#
loop_
_entity_poly.entity_id
_entity_poly.type
_entity_poly.pdbx_seq_one_letter_code
_entity_poly.pdbx_strand_id
1 'polypeptide(L)'
;MSRLVSLMKGVRNLVFEFQGLLRGSKLTNLRVKKNETVAVNSIFHLNTLKDSLKISDTLKLIHSLNPSIVVLVEQEGSRSSRSFLSRFLECLHYFAAMFDSLDDFLPLESLERFSVKKNHLHKEIKSILNYYKYDTNCPRYDKMETWKGRIEGHGFGGMRLSSKSLI
;
A
#
# COMPACT_ATOMS: atom_id res chain seq x y z
N MET A 1 20.41 0.12 2.11
CA MET A 1 20.86 0.47 0.75
C MET A 1 21.95 -0.47 0.22
N SER A 2 22.96 -0.82 1.02
CA SER A 2 24.06 -1.74 0.61
C SER A 2 23.60 -3.13 0.15
N ARG A 3 22.52 -3.69 0.72
CA ARG A 3 22.03 -5.04 0.38
C ARG A 3 21.62 -5.20 -1.08
N LEU A 4 20.86 -4.26 -1.66
CA LEU A 4 20.43 -4.34 -3.06
C LEU A 4 21.64 -4.26 -4.00
N VAL A 5 22.49 -3.25 -3.84
CA VAL A 5 23.69 -3.11 -4.66
C VAL A 5 24.59 -4.33 -4.53
N SER A 6 24.75 -4.88 -3.32
CA SER A 6 25.52 -6.11 -3.09
C SER A 6 24.93 -7.33 -3.79
N LEU A 7 23.60 -7.49 -3.76
CA LEU A 7 22.92 -8.59 -4.43
C LEU A 7 23.11 -8.52 -5.96
N MET A 8 22.99 -7.31 -6.52
CA MET A 8 23.07 -7.10 -7.96
C MET A 8 24.48 -7.29 -8.52
N LYS A 9 25.54 -7.16 -7.71
CA LYS A 9 26.91 -7.51 -8.12
C LYS A 9 27.08 -8.98 -8.52
N GLY A 10 26.22 -9.88 -8.04
CA GLY A 10 26.23 -11.30 -8.40
C GLY A 10 25.55 -11.58 -9.75
N VAL A 11 24.82 -10.62 -10.32
CA VAL A 11 24.09 -10.79 -11.58
C VAL A 11 24.96 -10.32 -12.74
N ARG A 12 25.40 -11.28 -13.57
CA ARG A 12 26.17 -10.97 -14.78
C ARG A 12 25.30 -10.22 -15.79
N ASN A 13 25.92 -9.26 -16.50
CA ASN A 13 25.29 -8.47 -17.57
C ASN A 13 24.13 -7.55 -17.13
N LEU A 14 24.11 -7.13 -15.85
CA LEU A 14 23.12 -6.19 -15.36
C LEU A 14 23.82 -5.00 -14.68
N VAL A 15 23.65 -3.81 -15.25
CA VAL A 15 24.07 -2.56 -14.61
C VAL A 15 22.93 -2.09 -13.72
N PHE A 16 23.22 -1.87 -12.44
CA PHE A 16 22.24 -1.49 -11.44
C PHE A 16 22.64 -0.21 -10.73
N GLU A 17 21.70 0.74 -10.65
CA GLU A 17 21.81 1.98 -9.90
C GLU A 17 20.62 2.09 -8.93
N PHE A 18 20.86 2.63 -7.73
CA PHE A 18 19.81 2.89 -6.75
C PHE A 18 19.86 4.35 -6.30
N GLN A 19 18.75 5.06 -6.48
CA GLN A 19 18.57 6.41 -5.98
C GLN A 19 17.50 6.43 -4.89
N GLY A 20 17.89 6.82 -3.67
CA GLY A 20 16.95 7.00 -2.56
C GLY A 20 16.41 8.43 -2.51
N LEU A 21 15.10 8.57 -2.30
CA LEU A 21 14.45 9.84 -1.97
C LEU A 21 13.89 9.78 -0.55
N LEU A 22 14.08 10.83 0.24
CA LEU A 22 13.53 10.92 1.60
C LEU A 22 12.08 11.40 1.58
N ARG A 23 11.28 10.95 2.55
CA ARG A 23 9.89 11.38 2.69
C ARG A 23 9.80 12.91 2.84
N GLY A 24 8.91 13.56 2.09
CA GLY A 24 8.76 15.02 2.07
C GLY A 24 9.62 15.72 1.01
N SER A 25 10.54 15.02 0.35
CA SER A 25 11.15 15.54 -0.87
C SER A 25 10.12 15.63 -2.00
N LYS A 26 10.24 16.65 -2.86
CA LYS A 26 9.36 16.78 -4.01
C LYS A 26 9.62 15.61 -4.95
N LEU A 27 8.57 14.84 -5.26
CA LEU A 27 8.66 13.73 -6.20
C LEU A 27 8.99 14.19 -7.64
N THR A 28 8.91 15.49 -7.95
CA THR A 28 9.48 16.08 -9.18
C THR A 28 11.01 15.89 -9.29
N ASN A 29 11.67 15.46 -8.22
CA ASN A 29 13.09 15.10 -8.22
C ASN A 29 13.36 13.71 -8.82
N LEU A 30 12.33 12.96 -9.19
CA LEU A 30 12.48 11.70 -9.92
C LEU A 30 13.07 12.00 -11.31
N ARG A 31 14.32 11.61 -11.50
CA ARG A 31 15.04 11.79 -12.77
C ARG A 31 14.76 10.59 -13.66
N VAL A 32 13.70 10.65 -14.45
CA VAL A 32 13.47 9.67 -15.53
C VAL A 32 14.30 10.09 -16.73
N LYS A 33 15.20 9.22 -17.21
CA LYS A 33 16.00 9.53 -18.42
C LYS A 33 15.15 9.29 -19.67
N LYS A 34 15.44 10.04 -20.72
CA LYS A 34 14.81 9.83 -22.03
C LYS A 34 15.12 8.40 -22.50
N ASN A 35 14.10 7.67 -22.96
CA ASN A 35 14.12 6.28 -23.42
C ASN A 35 14.18 5.20 -22.31
N GLU A 36 13.99 5.54 -21.03
CA GLU A 36 13.80 4.52 -19.99
C GLU A 36 12.35 4.01 -19.97
N THR A 37 12.18 2.70 -19.75
CA THR A 37 10.87 2.12 -19.45
C THR A 37 10.60 2.28 -17.97
N VAL A 38 9.54 3.00 -17.62
CA VAL A 38 9.19 3.28 -16.22
C VAL A 38 8.13 2.30 -15.74
N ALA A 39 8.40 1.66 -14.59
CA ALA A 39 7.43 0.91 -13.83
C ALA A 39 7.25 1.56 -12.46
N VAL A 40 6.01 1.75 -12.03
CA VAL A 40 5.69 2.32 -10.72
C VAL A 40 5.09 1.23 -9.84
N ASN A 41 5.66 1.05 -8.66
CA ASN A 41 5.15 0.11 -7.65
C ASN A 41 4.75 0.89 -6.39
N SER A 42 3.45 0.96 -6.12
CA SER A 42 2.86 1.69 -4.98
C SER A 42 2.18 0.70 -4.05
N ILE A 43 2.83 0.41 -2.92
CA ILE A 43 2.36 -0.58 -1.94
C ILE A 43 2.00 0.12 -0.63
N PHE A 44 0.73 0.03 -0.24
CA PHE A 44 0.12 0.62 0.95
C PHE A 44 0.48 2.10 1.17
N HIS A 45 0.68 2.84 0.08
CA HIS A 45 1.20 4.21 0.15
C HIS A 45 0.08 5.25 0.06
N LEU A 46 -0.82 5.12 -0.92
CA LEU A 46 -1.80 6.17 -1.22
C LEU A 46 -2.76 6.34 -0.04
N ASN A 47 -3.13 5.25 0.63
CA ASN A 47 -4.02 5.34 1.78
C ASN A 47 -3.38 6.06 2.99
N THR A 48 -2.05 6.09 3.08
CA THR A 48 -1.34 6.81 4.16
C THR A 48 -1.45 8.33 4.03
N LEU A 49 -1.79 8.84 2.85
CA LEU A 49 -1.93 10.27 2.60
C LEU A 49 -3.17 10.85 3.27
N LYS A 50 -4.20 10.02 3.55
CA LYS A 50 -5.47 10.34 4.25
C LYS A 50 -6.24 11.56 3.69
N ASP A 51 -5.86 12.04 2.51
CA ASP A 51 -6.36 13.26 1.88
C ASP A 51 -6.54 12.99 0.38
N SER A 52 -7.78 13.14 -0.11
CA SER A 52 -8.13 12.87 -1.50
C SER A 52 -7.40 13.78 -2.49
N LEU A 53 -7.09 15.02 -2.11
CA LEU A 53 -6.34 15.94 -2.96
C LEU A 53 -4.90 15.45 -3.11
N LYS A 54 -4.24 15.07 -2.00
CA LYS A 54 -2.89 14.50 -2.04
C LYS A 54 -2.82 13.18 -2.82
N ILE A 55 -3.85 12.34 -2.72
CA ILE A 55 -3.96 11.12 -3.53
C ILE A 55 -4.05 11.49 -5.01
N SER A 56 -4.92 12.43 -5.38
CA SER A 56 -5.06 12.89 -6.77
C SER A 56 -3.76 13.50 -7.30
N ASP A 57 -3.10 14.36 -6.54
CA ASP A 57 -1.83 14.97 -6.95
C ASP A 57 -0.72 13.92 -7.13
N THR A 58 -0.69 12.90 -6.27
CA THR A 58 0.24 11.78 -6.41
C THR A 58 -0.05 10.98 -7.68
N LEU A 59 -1.32 10.69 -7.98
CA LEU A 59 -1.71 9.99 -9.22
C LEU A 59 -1.41 10.81 -10.48
N LYS A 60 -1.66 12.13 -10.48
CA LYS A 60 -1.31 13.03 -11.59
C LYS A 60 0.18 13.01 -11.87
N LEU A 61 0.98 13.03 -10.81
CA LEU A 61 2.42 12.95 -10.94
C LEU A 61 2.87 11.59 -11.47
N ILE A 62 2.35 10.48 -10.94
CA ILE A 62 2.64 9.14 -11.47
C ILE A 62 2.31 9.10 -12.97
N HIS A 63 1.16 9.65 -13.37
CA HIS A 63 0.76 9.72 -14.78
C HIS A 63 1.74 10.56 -15.61
N SER A 64 2.25 11.67 -15.08
CA SER A 64 3.24 12.53 -15.75
C SER A 64 4.59 11.84 -16.02
N LEU A 65 4.91 10.76 -15.31
CA LEU A 65 6.11 9.94 -15.57
C LEU A 65 5.95 9.04 -16.80
N ASN A 66 4.75 8.99 -17.40
CA ASN A 66 4.39 8.12 -18.52
C ASN A 66 4.81 6.65 -18.30
N PRO A 67 4.39 6.02 -17.19
CA PRO A 67 4.81 4.66 -16.84
C PRO A 67 4.19 3.65 -17.80
N SER A 68 4.95 2.61 -18.14
CA SER A 68 4.46 1.47 -18.90
C SER A 68 3.56 0.56 -18.06
N ILE A 69 3.76 0.54 -16.74
CA ILE A 69 2.91 -0.19 -15.79
C ILE A 69 2.89 0.50 -14.44
N VAL A 70 1.72 0.49 -13.80
CA VAL A 70 1.54 0.86 -12.40
C VAL A 70 0.97 -0.35 -11.66
N VAL A 71 1.69 -0.79 -10.64
CA VAL A 71 1.21 -1.80 -9.69
C VAL A 71 0.75 -1.07 -8.43
N LEU A 72 -0.55 -1.13 -8.15
CA LEU A 72 -1.14 -0.60 -6.93
C LEU A 72 -1.53 -1.75 -6.01
N VAL A 73 -1.02 -1.72 -4.78
CA VAL A 73 -1.43 -2.63 -3.70
C VAL A 73 -1.93 -1.78 -2.55
N GLU A 74 -3.21 -1.88 -2.21
CA GLU A 74 -3.82 -1.18 -1.09
C GLU A 74 -4.65 -2.15 -0.27
N GLN A 75 -4.86 -1.83 1.01
CA GLN A 75 -5.71 -2.65 1.88
C GLN A 75 -7.18 -2.43 1.53
N GLU A 76 -7.88 -3.54 1.29
CA GLU A 76 -9.32 -3.58 1.01
C GLU A 76 -10.11 -3.21 2.26
N GLY A 77 -11.11 -2.33 2.13
CA GLY A 77 -11.99 -2.01 3.25
C GLY A 77 -13.23 -1.21 2.86
N SER A 78 -14.10 -1.00 3.86
CA SER A 78 -15.43 -0.42 3.66
C SER A 78 -15.49 1.03 4.15
N ARG A 79 -16.00 1.94 3.29
CA ARG A 79 -16.29 3.33 3.66
C ARG A 79 -17.66 3.51 4.34
N SER A 80 -18.48 2.46 4.47
CA SER A 80 -19.93 2.61 4.75
C SER A 80 -20.35 2.53 6.22
N SER A 81 -19.48 2.14 7.14
CA SER A 81 -19.86 1.94 8.55
C SER A 81 -19.86 3.26 9.35
N ARG A 82 -20.93 4.06 9.21
CA ARG A 82 -21.10 5.30 10.00
C ARG A 82 -21.34 5.05 11.50
N SER A 83 -21.75 3.84 11.89
CA SER A 83 -21.98 3.48 13.29
C SER A 83 -20.74 2.85 13.92
N PHE A 84 -20.54 3.07 15.23
CA PHE A 84 -19.48 2.41 15.98
C PHE A 84 -19.60 0.88 15.91
N LEU A 85 -20.82 0.35 16.07
CA LEU A 85 -21.06 -1.09 16.04
C LEU A 85 -20.63 -1.73 14.72
N SER A 86 -20.94 -1.09 13.58
CA SER A 86 -20.54 -1.61 12.27
C SER A 86 -19.02 -1.58 12.09
N ARG A 87 -18.33 -0.51 12.53
CA ARG A 87 -16.86 -0.46 12.52
C ARG A 87 -16.24 -1.51 13.43
N PHE A 88 -16.80 -1.70 14.62
CA PHE A 88 -16.34 -2.69 15.59
C PHE A 88 -16.45 -4.11 15.01
N LEU A 89 -17.59 -4.46 14.41
CA LEU A 89 -17.79 -5.77 13.79
C LEU A 89 -16.86 -5.98 12.59
N GLU A 90 -16.73 -5.00 11.70
CA GLU A 90 -15.80 -5.07 10.57
C GLU A 90 -14.35 -5.28 11.04
N CYS A 91 -13.91 -4.54 12.07
CA CYS A 91 -12.59 -4.73 12.68
C CYS A 91 -12.44 -6.12 13.27
N LEU A 92 -13.44 -6.58 14.05
CA LEU A 92 -13.39 -7.86 14.71
C LEU A 92 -13.21 -8.99 13.69
N HIS A 93 -14.00 -8.99 12.61
CA HIS A 93 -13.88 -10.01 11.57
C HIS A 93 -12.53 -9.96 10.85
N TYR A 94 -12.05 -8.76 10.49
CA TYR A 94 -10.76 -8.60 9.84
C TYR A 94 -9.60 -9.07 10.73
N PHE A 95 -9.54 -8.60 11.97
CA PHE A 95 -8.45 -8.97 12.87
C PHE A 95 -8.55 -10.43 13.32
N ALA A 96 -9.75 -11.00 13.49
CA ALA A 96 -9.87 -12.44 13.74
C ALA A 96 -9.17 -13.25 12.63
N ALA A 97 -9.51 -12.99 11.36
CA ALA A 97 -8.86 -13.65 10.22
C ALA A 97 -7.33 -13.46 10.19
N MET A 98 -6.85 -12.24 10.51
CA MET A 98 -5.40 -11.98 10.60
C MET A 98 -4.73 -12.75 11.75
N PHE A 99 -5.36 -12.81 12.91
CA PHE A 99 -4.83 -13.56 14.07
C PHE A 99 -4.82 -15.06 13.80
N ASP A 100 -5.89 -15.60 13.23
CA ASP A 100 -6.01 -17.01 12.84
C ASP A 100 -4.92 -17.37 11.82
N SER A 101 -4.72 -16.54 10.78
CA SER A 101 -3.65 -16.78 9.81
C SER A 101 -2.25 -16.80 10.46
N LEU A 102 -1.99 -15.93 11.43
CA LEU A 102 -0.71 -15.95 12.14
C LEU A 102 -0.55 -17.20 13.02
N ASP A 103 -1.64 -17.72 13.55
CA ASP A 103 -1.63 -18.92 14.40
C ASP A 103 -1.48 -20.20 13.59
N ASP A 104 -1.99 -20.24 12.35
CA ASP A 104 -1.81 -21.35 11.43
C ASP A 104 -0.37 -21.46 10.90
N PHE A 105 0.31 -20.32 10.71
CA PHE A 105 1.62 -20.29 10.05
C PHE A 105 2.83 -20.10 10.97
N LEU A 106 2.64 -19.70 12.24
CA LEU A 106 3.75 -19.44 13.16
C LEU A 106 3.60 -20.20 14.49
N PRO A 107 4.69 -20.78 15.04
CA PRO A 107 4.66 -21.43 16.36
C PRO A 107 4.19 -20.51 17.48
N LEU A 108 3.62 -21.11 18.53
CA LEU A 108 3.06 -20.38 19.68
C LEU A 108 4.11 -19.49 20.37
N GLU A 109 5.35 -19.95 20.43
CA GLU A 109 6.47 -19.31 21.12
C GLU A 109 7.23 -18.30 20.22
N SER A 110 6.80 -18.09 18.97
CA SER A 110 7.48 -17.17 18.05
C SER A 110 7.42 -15.72 18.55
N LEU A 111 8.61 -15.13 18.73
CA LEU A 111 8.78 -13.72 19.08
C LEU A 111 8.30 -12.81 17.95
N GLU A 112 8.44 -13.24 16.69
CA GLU A 112 7.93 -12.54 15.51
C GLU A 112 6.41 -12.51 15.53
N ARG A 113 5.74 -13.64 15.81
CA ARG A 113 4.29 -13.73 15.97
C ARG A 113 3.79 -12.77 17.04
N PHE A 114 4.43 -12.80 18.20
CA PHE A 114 4.09 -11.89 19.30
C PHE A 114 4.30 -10.42 18.93
N SER A 115 5.41 -10.11 18.24
CA SER A 115 5.72 -8.75 17.79
C SER A 115 4.70 -8.25 16.78
N VAL A 116 4.29 -9.05 15.79
CA VAL A 116 3.26 -8.67 14.82
C VAL A 116 1.93 -8.42 15.51
N LYS A 117 1.45 -9.35 16.35
CA LYS A 117 0.20 -9.21 17.08
C LYS A 117 0.18 -7.96 17.98
N LYS A 118 1.24 -7.76 18.78
CA LYS A 118 1.31 -6.68 19.78
C LYS A 118 1.67 -5.32 19.18
N ASN A 119 2.63 -5.26 18.26
CA ASN A 119 3.21 -3.99 17.80
C ASN A 119 2.55 -3.45 16.53
N HIS A 120 1.87 -4.29 15.76
CA HIS A 120 1.20 -3.91 14.53
C HIS A 120 -0.33 -4.00 14.70
N LEU A 121 -0.87 -5.21 14.84
CA LEU A 121 -2.33 -5.42 14.85
C LEU A 121 -3.02 -4.69 16.01
N HIS A 122 -2.47 -4.78 17.23
CA HIS A 122 -3.01 -4.07 18.40
C HIS A 122 -3.08 -2.55 18.21
N LYS A 123 -2.08 -1.95 17.54
CA LYS A 123 -2.05 -0.51 17.28
C LYS A 123 -3.12 -0.11 16.27
N GLU A 124 -3.33 -0.92 15.24
CA GLU A 124 -4.39 -0.69 14.25
C GLU A 124 -5.77 -0.83 14.88
N ILE A 125 -6.01 -1.87 15.69
CA ILE A 125 -7.27 -2.05 16.45
C ILE A 125 -7.55 -0.80 17.29
N LYS A 126 -6.58 -0.35 18.08
CA LYS A 126 -6.72 0.89 18.88
C LYS A 126 -7.02 2.10 18.00
N SER A 127 -6.32 2.25 16.88
CA SER A 127 -6.54 3.37 15.96
C SER A 127 -7.94 3.39 15.37
N ILE A 128 -8.53 2.22 15.08
CA ILE A 128 -9.87 2.15 14.48
C ILE A 128 -10.96 2.29 15.53
N LEU A 129 -10.78 1.71 16.73
CA LEU A 129 -11.78 1.74 17.81
C LEU A 129 -11.84 3.06 18.57
N ASN A 130 -10.69 3.71 18.82
CA ASN A 130 -10.65 5.00 19.55
C ASN A 130 -11.15 6.20 18.71
N TYR A 131 -11.62 5.95 17.49
CA TYR A 131 -12.06 6.98 16.58
C TYR A 131 -13.46 7.52 16.91
N TYR A 132 -13.53 8.83 17.17
CA TYR A 132 -14.77 9.61 17.27
C TYR A 132 -15.15 10.23 15.92
N LYS A 133 -16.46 10.32 15.68
CA LYS A 133 -17.16 10.66 14.42
C LYS A 133 -16.73 11.96 13.69
N TYR A 134 -15.86 12.78 14.29
CA TYR A 134 -15.47 14.11 13.78
C TYR A 134 -13.99 14.25 13.37
N ASP A 135 -13.15 13.23 13.58
CA ASP A 135 -11.75 13.33 13.17
C ASP A 135 -11.61 13.01 11.66
N THR A 136 -11.05 13.93 10.89
CA THR A 136 -10.85 13.78 9.43
C THR A 136 -9.77 12.76 9.09
N ASN A 137 -9.00 12.28 10.07
CA ASN A 137 -7.83 11.40 9.92
C ASN A 137 -8.12 9.89 10.04
N CYS A 138 -9.38 9.46 9.89
CA CYS A 138 -9.72 8.04 9.87
C CYS A 138 -8.93 7.30 8.78
N PRO A 139 -8.22 6.20 9.09
CA PRO A 139 -7.69 5.30 8.06
C PRO A 139 -8.89 4.71 7.30
N ARG A 140 -9.24 5.34 6.18
CA ARG A 140 -10.35 4.95 5.32
C ARG A 140 -9.81 4.09 4.21
N TYR A 141 -9.71 2.79 4.49
CA TYR A 141 -9.50 1.81 3.43
C TYR A 141 -10.65 1.91 2.45
N ASP A 142 -10.29 1.95 1.18
CA ASP A 142 -11.22 2.08 0.07
C ASP A 142 -11.35 0.73 -0.62
N LYS A 143 -12.56 0.40 -1.07
CA LYS A 143 -12.79 -0.81 -1.86
C LYS A 143 -12.06 -0.73 -3.19
N MET A 144 -11.75 -1.90 -3.76
CA MET A 144 -11.16 -2.03 -5.09
C MET A 144 -11.86 -1.16 -6.15
N GLU A 145 -13.19 -1.08 -6.17
CA GLU A 145 -13.93 -0.28 -7.16
C GLU A 145 -13.66 1.22 -7.00
N THR A 146 -13.44 1.67 -5.76
CA THR A 146 -13.10 3.08 -5.48
C THR A 146 -11.69 3.39 -5.96
N TRP A 147 -10.73 2.48 -5.70
CA TRP A 147 -9.37 2.62 -6.23
C TRP A 147 -9.33 2.58 -7.75
N LYS A 148 -10.08 1.67 -8.35
CA LYS A 148 -10.25 1.57 -9.80
C LYS A 148 -10.74 2.89 -10.39
N GLY A 149 -11.85 3.43 -9.88
CA GLY A 149 -12.40 4.70 -10.37
C GLY A 149 -11.44 5.88 -10.22
N ARG A 150 -10.65 5.92 -9.13
CA ARG A 150 -9.61 6.94 -8.95
C ARG A 150 -8.50 6.84 -9.98
N ILE A 151 -7.99 5.64 -10.21
CA ILE A 151 -6.91 5.39 -11.16
C ILE A 151 -7.39 5.67 -12.60
N GLU A 152 -8.57 5.18 -12.97
CA GLU A 152 -9.16 5.44 -14.29
C GLU A 152 -9.43 6.93 -14.52
N GLY A 153 -9.89 7.65 -13.50
CA GLY A 153 -10.06 9.10 -13.54
C GLY A 153 -8.77 9.90 -13.75
N HIS A 154 -7.59 9.26 -13.65
CA HIS A 154 -6.28 9.86 -13.93
C HIS A 154 -5.63 9.31 -15.21
N GLY A 155 -6.41 8.67 -16.10
CA GLY A 155 -5.96 8.27 -17.44
C GLY A 155 -5.36 6.87 -17.53
N PHE A 156 -5.37 6.09 -16.44
CA PHE A 156 -4.89 4.72 -16.45
C PHE A 156 -5.99 3.73 -16.85
N GLY A 157 -5.62 2.66 -17.54
CA GLY A 157 -6.51 1.53 -17.84
C GLY A 157 -6.19 0.32 -16.97
N GLY A 158 -7.22 -0.39 -16.52
CA GLY A 158 -7.03 -1.68 -15.83
C GLY A 158 -6.45 -2.74 -16.76
N MET A 159 -5.47 -3.50 -16.28
CA MET A 159 -4.88 -4.64 -16.99
C MET A 159 -5.15 -5.93 -16.22
N ARG A 160 -5.50 -7.00 -16.93
CA ARG A 160 -5.64 -8.33 -16.32
C ARG A 160 -4.26 -8.86 -15.94
N LEU A 161 -4.15 -9.41 -14.73
CA LEU A 161 -2.97 -10.15 -14.33
C LEU A 161 -2.80 -11.39 -15.21
N SER A 162 -1.54 -11.76 -15.46
CA SER A 162 -1.21 -12.98 -16.19
C SER A 162 -1.75 -14.20 -15.46
N SER A 163 -2.17 -15.22 -16.19
CA SER A 163 -2.57 -16.51 -15.61
C SER A 163 -1.45 -17.16 -14.80
N LYS A 164 -0.18 -16.85 -15.10
CA LYS A 164 0.98 -17.32 -14.33
C LYS A 164 1.14 -16.65 -12.97
N SER A 165 0.42 -15.55 -12.72
CA SER A 165 0.48 -14.76 -11.48
C SER A 165 -0.72 -15.04 -10.57
N LEU A 166 -1.72 -15.78 -11.05
CA LEU A 166 -2.87 -16.25 -10.29
C LEU A 166 -2.49 -17.64 -9.75
N ILE A 167 -1.94 -17.67 -8.54
CA ILE A 167 -1.63 -18.91 -7.80
C ILE A 167 -2.85 -19.28 -6.98
#